data_AF-A0A482XM18-F1
#
_entry.id   AF-A0A482XM18-F1
#
_cell.length_a   1.000
_cell.length_b   1.000
_cell.length_c   1.000
_cell.angle_alpha   90.00
_cell.angle_beta   90.00
_cell.angle_gamma   90.00
#
_symmetry.space_group_name_H-M   'P 1'
#
loop_
_entity.id
_entity.type
_entity.pdbx_description
1 polymer ?
#
loop_
_entity_poly.entity_id
_entity_poly.type
_entity_poly.pdbx_seq_one_letter_code
_entity_poly.pdbx_strand_id
1 'polypeptide(L)'
;MADKCAHECLFNKTGLLENGKVNVEALMKKLEGELGGDEVWKNLVQSIVDKCMESKDPPSNDMCTSGSHELARCVLRDMFMNCPQEKWKESDDCSNMKMKLEKCPELVPPMAMRLSQPPMP
;
A
#
# COMPACT_ATOMS: atom_id res chain seq x y z
N MET A 1 9.35 -12.68 -6.47
CA MET A 1 10.76 -12.25 -6.41
C MET A 1 10.99 -10.93 -7.14
N ALA A 2 10.44 -10.70 -8.35
CA ALA A 2 10.54 -9.42 -9.05
C ALA A 2 9.63 -8.30 -8.49
N ASP A 3 8.55 -8.67 -7.81
CA ASP A 3 7.54 -7.78 -7.21
C ASP A 3 8.07 -6.94 -6.04
N LYS A 4 9.05 -7.46 -5.29
CA LYS A 4 9.63 -6.78 -4.12
C LYS A 4 10.53 -5.61 -4.53
N CYS A 5 11.42 -5.85 -5.47
CA CYS A 5 12.26 -4.80 -6.04
C CYS A 5 11.50 -3.85 -6.98
N ALA A 6 10.33 -4.27 -7.49
CA ALA A 6 9.48 -3.38 -8.29
C ALA A 6 8.98 -2.19 -7.46
N HIS A 7 8.58 -2.41 -6.20
CA HIS A 7 8.19 -1.31 -5.31
C HIS A 7 9.35 -0.38 -4.97
N GLU A 8 10.54 -0.93 -4.68
CA GLU A 8 11.73 -0.11 -4.44
C GLU A 8 12.13 0.72 -5.68
N CYS A 9 12.09 0.12 -6.87
CA CYS A 9 12.33 0.80 -8.14
C CYS A 9 11.31 1.93 -8.37
N LEU A 10 10.03 1.65 -8.14
CA LEU A 10 8.97 2.64 -8.28
C LEU A 10 9.14 3.79 -7.29
N PHE A 11 9.41 3.48 -6.02
CA PHE A 11 9.59 4.49 -4.98
C PHE A 11 10.81 5.36 -5.28
N ASN A 12 11.90 4.77 -5.75
CA ASN A 12 13.07 5.52 -6.18
C ASN A 12 12.74 6.46 -7.36
N LYS A 13 12.12 5.93 -8.43
CA LYS A 13 11.75 6.72 -9.62
C LYS A 13 10.75 7.84 -9.34
N THR A 14 9.92 7.69 -8.31
CA THR A 14 8.88 8.67 -7.95
C THR A 14 9.32 9.62 -6.84
N GLY A 15 10.57 9.54 -6.37
CA GLY A 15 11.10 10.39 -5.30
C GLY A 15 10.55 10.05 -3.92
N LEU A 16 9.99 8.85 -3.73
CA LEU A 16 9.51 8.33 -2.46
C LEU A 16 10.61 7.67 -1.63
N LEU A 17 11.83 7.57 -2.17
CA LEU A 17 13.02 7.20 -1.41
C LEU A 17 13.96 8.38 -1.27
N GLU A 18 14.51 8.52 -0.07
CA GLU A 18 15.61 9.41 0.24
C GLU A 18 16.71 8.60 0.94
N ASN A 19 17.91 8.58 0.35
CA ASN A 19 19.05 7.80 0.85
C ASN A 19 18.71 6.30 1.09
N GLY A 20 17.88 5.72 0.21
CA GLY A 20 17.48 4.32 0.29
C GLY A 20 16.44 4.01 1.37
N LYS A 21 15.86 5.02 2.02
CA LYS A 21 14.75 4.87 2.97
C LYS A 21 13.50 5.56 2.46
N VAL A 22 12.33 5.11 2.89
CA VAL A 22 11.07 5.76 2.51
C VAL A 22 11.03 7.19 3.05
N ASN A 23 10.78 8.15 2.15
CA ASN A 23 10.44 9.52 2.51
C ASN A 23 8.93 9.60 2.75
N VAL A 24 8.54 9.61 4.03
CA VAL A 24 7.13 9.60 4.47
C VAL A 24 6.39 10.85 4.01
N GLU A 25 7.04 12.02 4.03
CA GLU A 25 6.41 13.27 3.59
C GLU A 25 6.05 13.21 2.09
N ALA A 26 7.00 12.75 1.26
CA ALA A 26 6.78 12.56 -0.17
C ALA A 26 5.69 11.50 -0.44
N LEU A 27 5.66 10.42 0.35
CA LEU A 27 4.64 9.38 0.27
C LEU A 27 3.25 9.92 0.60
N MET A 28 3.11 10.63 1.72
CA MET A 28 1.83 11.23 2.12
C MET A 28 1.33 12.20 1.05
N LYS A 29 2.19 13.09 0.56
CA LYS A 29 1.85 14.03 -0.52
C LYS A 29 1.42 13.32 -1.81
N LYS A 30 2.07 12.21 -2.15
CA LYS A 30 1.69 11.39 -3.31
C LYS A 30 0.30 10.77 -3.10
N LEU A 31 0.05 10.16 -1.94
CA LEU A 31 -1.23 9.53 -1.62
C LEU A 31 -2.38 10.55 -1.59
N GLU A 32 -2.16 11.74 -1.02
CA GLU A 32 -3.13 12.83 -1.04
C GLU A 32 -3.51 13.25 -2.47
N GLY A 33 -2.52 13.31 -3.37
CA GLY A 33 -2.74 13.60 -4.79
C GLY A 33 -3.56 12.53 -5.50
N GLU A 34 -3.26 11.25 -5.27
CA GLU A 34 -3.98 10.12 -5.88
C GLU A 34 -5.42 9.98 -5.35
N LEU A 35 -5.66 10.34 -4.08
CA LEU A 35 -6.96 10.23 -3.42
C LEU A 35 -7.86 11.45 -3.64
N GLY A 36 -7.42 12.40 -4.47
CA GLY A 36 -8.23 13.55 -4.89
C GLY A 36 -8.58 14.51 -3.76
N GLY A 37 -7.85 14.47 -2.63
CA GLY A 37 -8.06 15.37 -1.49
C GLY A 37 -9.31 15.11 -0.65
N ASP A 38 -9.96 13.96 -0.78
CA ASP A 38 -11.10 13.57 0.06
C ASP A 38 -10.67 13.42 1.54
N GLU A 39 -11.25 14.24 2.42
CA GLU A 39 -10.92 14.28 3.85
C GLU A 39 -11.11 12.94 4.57
N VAL A 40 -12.05 12.11 4.11
CA VAL A 40 -12.28 10.77 4.66
C VAL A 40 -11.05 9.88 4.43
N TRP A 41 -10.40 10.04 3.28
CA TRP A 41 -9.20 9.27 2.93
C TRP A 41 -7.93 9.83 3.57
N LYS A 42 -7.80 11.15 3.73
CA LYS A 42 -6.61 11.76 4.34
C LYS A 42 -6.34 11.25 5.75
N ASN A 43 -7.35 11.33 6.61
CA ASN A 43 -7.22 10.89 8.01
C ASN A 43 -6.94 9.39 8.11
N LEU A 44 -7.63 8.60 7.28
CA LEU A 44 -7.45 7.16 7.24
C LEU A 44 -6.03 6.78 6.79
N VAL A 45 -5.53 7.39 5.71
CA VAL A 45 -4.21 7.08 5.15
C VAL A 45 -3.09 7.48 6.10
N GLN A 46 -3.18 8.65 6.75
CA GLN A 46 -2.18 9.05 7.75
C GLN A 46 -2.06 8.00 8.85
N SER A 47 -3.19 7.61 9.45
CA SER A 47 -3.21 6.59 10.51
C SER A 47 -2.66 5.24 10.04
N ILE A 48 -2.92 4.85 8.80
CA ILE A 48 -2.43 3.60 8.21
C ILE A 48 -0.92 3.66 7.97
N VAL A 49 -0.43 4.74 7.37
CA VAL A 49 1.01 4.91 7.08
C VAL A 49 1.81 4.91 8.38
N ASP A 50 1.35 5.62 9.41
CA ASP A 50 2.01 5.63 10.73
C ASP A 50 2.09 4.21 11.31
N LYS A 51 0.97 3.48 11.32
CA LYS A 51 0.92 2.09 11.78
C LYS A 51 1.86 1.17 10.97
N CYS A 52 1.91 1.34 9.66
CA CYS A 52 2.75 0.53 8.78
C CYS A 52 4.24 0.87 8.90
N MET A 53 4.59 2.12 9.25
CA MET A 53 5.98 2.50 9.52
C MET A 53 6.46 1.99 10.89
N GLU A 54 5.55 1.84 11.86
CA GLU A 54 5.84 1.19 13.14
C GLU A 54 6.01 -0.33 13.02
N SER A 55 5.39 -0.95 12.00
CA SER A 55 5.57 -2.37 11.73
C SER A 55 7.02 -2.65 11.34
N LYS A 56 7.71 -3.41 12.20
CA LYS A 56 9.10 -3.84 11.99
C LYS A 56 9.18 -5.08 11.10
N ASP A 57 8.37 -5.13 10.04
CA ASP A 57 8.50 -6.23 9.10
C ASP A 57 9.90 -6.17 8.49
N PRO A 58 10.73 -7.21 8.68
CA PRO A 58 12.08 -7.20 8.13
C PRO A 58 11.99 -7.11 6.61
N PRO A 59 12.88 -6.37 5.95
CA PRO A 59 12.91 -6.32 4.50
C PRO A 59 12.96 -7.75 3.96
N SER A 60 12.01 -8.08 3.12
CA SER A 60 11.72 -9.46 2.74
C SER A 60 12.67 -10.00 1.68
N ASN A 61 13.76 -9.28 1.41
CA ASN A 61 14.84 -9.60 0.49
C ASN A 61 16.12 -8.82 0.85
N ASP A 62 17.28 -9.48 0.83
CA ASP A 62 18.59 -8.87 1.09
C ASP A 62 19.06 -7.94 -0.04
N MET A 63 18.46 -8.03 -1.23
CA MET A 63 18.84 -7.19 -2.39
C MET A 63 18.08 -5.85 -2.47
N CYS A 64 16.87 -5.78 -1.91
CA CYS A 64 15.98 -4.62 -2.00
C CYS A 64 15.51 -4.28 -0.59
N THR A 65 16.32 -3.48 0.10
CA THR A 65 16.29 -3.30 1.55
C THR A 65 15.59 -2.03 2.01
N SER A 66 15.00 -1.27 1.08
CA SER A 66 14.36 0.03 1.39
C SER A 66 13.12 -0.09 2.28
N GLY A 67 12.53 -1.29 2.40
CA GLY A 67 11.25 -1.51 3.07
C GLY A 67 10.03 -1.08 2.24
N SER A 68 10.23 -0.64 0.99
CA SER A 68 9.12 -0.14 0.15
C SER A 68 8.07 -1.20 -0.14
N HIS A 69 8.46 -2.46 -0.27
CA HIS A 69 7.50 -3.52 -0.56
C HIS A 69 6.61 -3.82 0.65
N GLU A 70 7.22 -3.91 1.82
CA GLU A 70 6.56 -4.16 3.10
C GLU A 70 5.59 -3.03 3.42
N LEU A 71 6.04 -1.78 3.25
CA LEU A 71 5.19 -0.60 3.43
C LEU A 71 4.02 -0.58 2.44
N ALA A 72 4.27 -0.77 1.15
CA ALA A 72 3.22 -0.79 0.14
C ALA A 72 2.19 -1.90 0.43
N ARG A 73 2.67 -3.08 0.81
CA ARG A 73 1.82 -4.21 1.18
C ARG A 73 0.95 -3.89 2.41
N CYS A 74 1.54 -3.35 3.46
CA CYS A 74 0.83 -2.97 4.67
C CYS A 74 -0.23 -1.90 4.37
N VAL A 75 0.15 -0.81 3.71
CA VAL A 75 -0.76 0.30 3.39
C VAL A 75 -1.93 -0.17 2.53
N LEU A 76 -1.67 -0.89 1.44
CA LEU A 76 -2.73 -1.37 0.53
C LEU A 76 -3.71 -2.31 1.23
N ARG A 77 -3.20 -3.19 2.10
CA ARG A 77 -4.02 -4.12 2.85
C ARG A 77 -4.89 -3.39 3.87
N ASP A 78 -4.31 -2.51 4.66
CA ASP A 78 -5.03 -1.77 5.70
C ASP A 78 -6.05 -0.78 5.09
N MET A 79 -5.75 -0.17 3.95
CA MET A 79 -6.70 0.68 3.22
C MET A 79 -7.93 -0.10 2.77
N PHE A 80 -7.75 -1.35 2.31
CA PHE A 80 -8.89 -2.19 1.92
C PHE A 80 -9.69 -2.65 3.15
N MET A 81 -9.01 -3.07 4.21
CA MET A 81 -9.64 -3.56 5.44
C MET A 81 -10.44 -2.48 6.17
N ASN A 82 -9.95 -1.24 6.12
CA ASN A 82 -10.55 -0.08 6.75
C ASN A 82 -11.22 0.85 5.74
N CYS A 83 -11.57 0.35 4.54
CA CYS A 83 -12.24 1.14 3.52
C CYS A 83 -13.50 1.80 4.12
N PRO A 84 -13.64 3.14 4.01
CA PRO A 84 -14.76 3.85 4.60
C PRO A 84 -16.09 3.34 4.05
N GLN A 85 -17.11 3.23 4.91
CA GLN A 85 -18.42 2.70 4.52
C GLN A 85 -19.04 3.48 3.34
N GLU A 86 -18.84 4.79 3.28
CA GLU A 86 -19.31 5.65 2.18
C GLU A 86 -18.66 5.36 0.82
N LYS A 87 -17.47 4.73 0.83
CA LYS A 87 -16.72 4.33 -0.37
C LYS A 87 -16.76 2.82 -0.59
N TRP A 88 -17.24 2.06 0.38
CA TRP A 88 -17.36 0.62 0.31
C TRP A 88 -18.45 0.22 -0.67
N LYS A 89 -18.09 -0.62 -1.63
CA LYS A 89 -19.08 -1.20 -2.54
C LYS A 89 -19.71 -2.42 -1.89
N GLU A 90 -20.97 -2.30 -1.50
CA GLU A 90 -21.76 -3.44 -1.00
C GLU A 90 -21.92 -4.48 -2.10
N SER A 91 -21.22 -5.60 -1.93
CA SER A 91 -21.30 -6.78 -2.81
C SER A 91 -20.75 -8.00 -2.09
N ASP A 92 -21.21 -9.17 -2.52
CA ASP A 92 -20.72 -10.45 -2.01
C ASP A 92 -19.21 -10.62 -2.30
N ASP A 93 -18.74 -10.15 -3.46
CA ASP A 93 -17.32 -10.21 -3.83
C ASP A 93 -16.42 -9.41 -2.88
N CYS A 94 -16.80 -8.17 -2.56
CA CYS A 94 -16.04 -7.33 -1.62
C CYS A 94 -16.04 -7.92 -0.21
N SER A 95 -17.20 -8.42 0.25
CA SER A 95 -17.36 -9.04 1.58
C SER A 95 -16.55 -10.34 1.70
N ASN A 96 -16.62 -11.20 0.70
CA ASN A 96 -15.85 -12.44 0.63
C ASN A 96 -14.34 -12.16 0.56
N MET A 97 -13.92 -11.12 -0.16
CA MET A 97 -12.51 -10.72 -0.21
C MET A 97 -12.03 -10.23 1.16
N LYS A 98 -12.82 -9.38 1.84
CA LYS A 98 -12.49 -8.92 3.20
C LYS A 98 -12.34 -10.11 4.16
N MET A 99 -13.29 -11.04 4.15
CA MET A 99 -13.22 -12.26 4.98
C MET A 99 -11.98 -13.13 4.67
N LYS A 100 -11.62 -13.26 3.39
CA LYS A 100 -10.42 -14.00 2.97
C LYS A 100 -9.15 -13.31 3.47
N LEU A 101 -9.07 -11.99 3.35
CA LEU A 101 -7.92 -11.23 3.85
C LEU A 101 -7.80 -11.37 5.37
N GLU A 102 -8.88 -11.27 6.13
CA GLU A 102 -8.86 -11.49 7.59
C GLU A 102 -8.28 -12.85 7.98
N LYS A 103 -8.65 -13.91 7.25
CA LYS A 103 -8.15 -15.28 7.48
C LYS A 103 -6.74 -15.52 6.97
N CYS A 104 -6.28 -14.72 6.00
CA CYS A 104 -5.00 -14.88 5.33
C CYS A 104 -4.18 -13.57 5.43
N PRO A 105 -3.39 -13.38 6.51
CA PRO A 105 -2.52 -12.21 6.69
C PRO A 105 -1.53 -11.99 5.55
N GLU A 106 -1.10 -13.09 4.91
CA GLU A 106 -0.16 -13.06 3.79
C GLU A 106 -0.76 -12.63 2.46
N LEU A 107 -2.09 -12.64 2.34
CA LEU A 107 -2.78 -12.29 1.11
C LEU A 107 -2.90 -10.77 0.98
N VAL A 108 -2.72 -10.25 -0.23
CA VAL A 108 -2.91 -8.82 -0.55
C VAL A 108 -4.19 -8.60 -1.36
N PRO A 109 -4.87 -7.44 -1.22
CA PRO A 109 -6.05 -7.13 -2.02
C PRO A 109 -5.73 -7.14 -3.53
N PRO A 110 -6.69 -7.49 -4.40
CA PRO A 110 -6.48 -7.52 -5.86
C PRO A 110 -6.01 -6.18 -6.45
N MET A 111 -6.33 -5.06 -5.79
CA MET A 111 -5.87 -3.73 -6.18
C MET A 111 -4.34 -3.63 -6.19
N ALA A 112 -3.65 -4.37 -5.31
CA ALA A 112 -2.20 -4.44 -5.26
C ALA A 112 -1.58 -5.10 -6.50
N MET A 113 -2.33 -5.92 -7.25
CA MET A 113 -1.83 -6.59 -8.45
C MET A 113 -1.81 -5.67 -9.68
N ARG A 114 -2.62 -4.60 -9.71
CA ARG A 114 -2.65 -3.66 -10.85
C ARG A 114 -1.42 -2.73 -10.88
N LEU A 115 -0.78 -2.48 -9.75
CA LEU A 115 0.47 -1.72 -9.68
C LEU A 115 1.67 -2.51 -10.23
N SER A 116 1.54 -3.83 -10.30
CA SER A 116 2.57 -4.74 -10.85
C SER A 116 2.44 -4.97 -12.35
N GLN A 117 1.32 -4.55 -12.95
CA GLN A 117 1.08 -4.74 -14.38
C GLN A 117 1.39 -3.44 -15.13
N PRO A 118 2.12 -3.48 -16.25
CA PRO A 118 2.18 -2.34 -17.17
C PRO A 118 0.75 -1.97 -17.60
N PRO A 119 0.49 -0.70 -17.97
CA PRO A 119 -0.82 -0.31 -18.49
C PRO A 119 -1.21 -1.29 -19.61
N MET A 120 -2.36 -1.95 -19.47
CA MET A 120 -2.86 -2.82 -20.53
C MET A 120 -3.06 -1.96 -21.80
N PRO A 121 -2.59 -2.42 -22.96
CA PRO A 121 -2.78 -1.73 -24.23
C PRO A 121 -4.27 -1.60 -24.61
#